data_AF-R9M3N3-F1
#
_entry.id   AF-R9M3N3-F1
#
_cell.length_a   1.000
_cell.length_b   1.000
_cell.length_c   1.000
_cell.angle_alpha   90.00
_cell.angle_beta   90.00
_cell.angle_gamma   90.00
#
_symmetry.space_group_name_H-M   'P 1'
#
loop_
_entity.id
_entity.type
_entity.pdbx_description
1 polymer ?
#
loop_
_entity_poly.entity_id
_entity_poly.type
_entity_poly.pdbx_seq_one_letter_code
_entity_poly.pdbx_strand_id
1 'polypeptide(L)'
;MTTVESQIYEFLRKGGKEFKALSCAIMVMERLLFEEKKSIYDIQVTKDIYPEVVKLMGGGPASVTRNIARAARKCWKSQEAQIREKVIGEPCEDMHAPRDLILYLAVYAHFGIPYYEAIRKFPGDFG
;
A
#
# COMPACT_ATOMS: atom_id res chain seq x y z
N MET A 1 10.13 -5.73 12.44
CA MET A 1 8.96 -4.85 12.51
C MET A 1 9.36 -3.50 13.07
N THR A 2 9.19 -2.42 12.32
CA THR A 2 9.47 -1.05 12.80
C THR A 2 8.27 -0.50 13.59
N THR A 3 8.48 0.53 14.42
CA THR A 3 7.40 1.21 15.17
C THR A 3 6.35 1.82 14.22
N VAL A 4 6.78 2.24 13.04
CA VAL A 4 5.96 2.91 12.01
C VAL A 4 5.06 1.91 11.28
N GLU A 5 5.62 0.75 10.90
CA GLU A 5 4.89 -0.38 10.33
C GLU A 5 3.71 -0.80 11.23
N SER A 6 3.99 -0.91 12.54
CA SER A 6 2.98 -1.32 13.53
C SER A 6 1.84 -0.31 13.65
N GLN A 7 2.14 0.99 13.58
CA GLN A 7 1.14 2.06 13.65
C GLN A 7 0.21 2.08 12.42
N ILE A 8 0.76 1.88 11.22
CA ILE A 8 -0.04 1.85 9.98
C ILE A 8 -0.96 0.64 9.98
N TYR A 9 -0.43 -0.55 10.28
CA TYR A 9 -1.26 -1.74 10.32
C TYR A 9 -2.28 -1.69 11.45
N GLU A 10 -1.97 -1.08 12.60
CA GLU A 10 -2.95 -0.90 13.67
C GLU A 10 -4.07 0.08 13.27
N PHE A 11 -3.74 1.20 12.63
CA PHE A 11 -4.72 2.16 12.10
C PHE A 11 -5.63 1.51 11.05
N LEU A 12 -5.04 0.82 10.07
CA LEU A 12 -5.78 0.15 9.00
C LEU A 12 -6.65 -0.99 9.55
N ARG A 13 -6.18 -1.73 10.56
CA ARG A 13 -6.94 -2.83 11.17
C ARG A 13 -8.12 -2.34 12.00
N LYS A 14 -8.04 -1.12 12.57
CA LYS A 14 -9.16 -0.44 13.23
C LYS A 14 -10.17 0.12 12.22
N GLY A 15 -9.75 0.38 10.99
CA GLY A 15 -10.65 0.66 9.88
C GLY A 15 -11.47 -0.57 9.49
N GLY A 16 -12.71 -0.38 9.04
CA GLY A 16 -13.63 -1.47 8.66
C GLY A 16 -13.11 -2.42 7.57
N LYS A 17 -13.99 -3.28 7.04
CA LYS A 17 -13.64 -4.33 6.06
C LYS A 17 -12.82 -3.81 4.86
N GLU A 18 -13.05 -2.57 4.45
CA GLU A 18 -12.29 -1.91 3.38
C GLU A 18 -10.82 -1.69 3.71
N PHE A 19 -10.49 -1.27 4.93
CA PHE A 19 -9.11 -1.03 5.35
C PHE A 19 -8.37 -2.33 5.64
N LYS A 20 -9.09 -3.38 6.05
CA LYS A 20 -8.53 -4.74 6.10
C LYS A 20 -8.08 -5.23 4.72
N ALA A 21 -8.86 -4.96 3.67
CA ALA A 21 -8.47 -5.31 2.30
C ALA A 21 -7.24 -4.54 1.82
N LEU A 22 -7.17 -3.25 2.15
CA LEU A 22 -6.01 -2.42 1.84
C LEU A 22 -4.76 -2.89 2.60
N SER A 23 -4.89 -3.22 3.88
CA SER A 23 -3.80 -3.78 4.70
C SER A 23 -3.24 -5.05 4.09
N CYS A 24 -4.09 -5.99 3.65
CA CYS A 24 -3.61 -7.21 2.97
C CYS A 24 -2.91 -6.88 1.65
N ALA A 25 -3.41 -5.90 0.88
CA ALA A 25 -2.77 -5.49 -0.37
C ALA A 25 -1.36 -4.91 -0.16
N ILE A 26 -1.17 -4.13 0.91
CA ILE A 26 0.13 -3.57 1.31
C ILE A 26 1.10 -4.68 1.68
N MET A 27 0.68 -5.65 2.50
CA MET A 27 1.52 -6.80 2.87
C MET A 27 1.96 -7.60 1.65
N VAL A 28 1.05 -7.85 0.70
CA VAL A 28 1.38 -8.57 -0.53
C VAL A 28 2.36 -7.77 -1.39
N MET A 29 2.14 -6.46 -1.56
CA MET A 29 3.06 -5.59 -2.29
C MET A 29 4.46 -5.58 -1.66
N GLU A 30 4.54 -5.43 -0.34
CA GLU A 30 5.81 -5.45 0.41
C GLU A 30 6.57 -6.75 0.18
N ARG A 31 5.88 -7.89 0.29
CA ARG A 31 6.46 -9.21 0.00
C ARG A 31 6.99 -9.30 -1.43
N LEU A 32 6.18 -8.89 -2.42
CA LEU A 32 6.57 -8.95 -3.83
C LEU A 32 7.83 -8.12 -4.11
N LEU A 33 7.93 -6.93 -3.53
CA LEU A 33 9.05 -6.02 -3.72
C LEU A 33 10.32 -6.48 -2.99
N PHE A 34 10.22 -6.79 -1.71
CA PHE A 34 11.40 -6.89 -0.86
C PHE A 34 11.81 -8.32 -0.52
N GLU A 35 10.86 -9.27 -0.51
CA GLU A 35 11.15 -10.69 -0.30
C GLU A 35 11.33 -11.42 -1.63
N GLU A 36 10.41 -11.23 -2.57
CA GLU A 36 10.45 -11.87 -3.89
C GLU A 36 11.27 -11.08 -4.93
N LYS A 37 11.73 -9.87 -4.57
CA LYS A 37 12.58 -9.01 -5.41
C LYS A 37 12.02 -8.79 -6.83
N LYS A 38 10.70 -8.66 -6.96
CA LYS A 38 10.07 -8.26 -8.22
C LYS A 38 10.24 -6.76 -8.45
N SER A 39 10.51 -6.41 -9.70
CA SER A 39 10.50 -5.01 -10.14
C SER A 39 9.17 -4.34 -9.88
N ILE A 40 9.18 -3.06 -9.50
CA ILE A 40 7.95 -2.27 -9.39
C ILE A 40 7.16 -2.27 -10.71
N TYR A 41 7.85 -2.37 -11.85
CA TYR A 41 7.25 -2.30 -13.19
C TYR A 41 6.54 -3.60 -13.58
N ASP A 42 6.94 -4.73 -12.98
CA ASP A 42 6.39 -6.05 -13.27
C ASP A 42 5.16 -6.39 -12.40
N ILE A 43 4.96 -5.68 -11.29
CA ILE A 43 3.85 -5.96 -10.36
C ILE A 43 2.54 -5.34 -10.88
N GLN A 44 1.59 -6.21 -11.21
CA GLN A 44 0.25 -5.83 -11.64
C GLN A 44 -0.77 -6.08 -10.53
N VAL A 45 -1.39 -5.02 -10.01
CA VAL A 45 -2.35 -5.12 -8.88
C VAL A 45 -3.47 -6.14 -9.13
N THR A 46 -3.99 -6.21 -10.36
CA THR A 46 -5.10 -7.10 -10.71
C THR A 46 -4.69 -8.58 -10.83
N LYS A 47 -3.41 -8.87 -11.09
CA LYS A 47 -2.91 -10.24 -11.31
C LYS A 47 -2.08 -10.77 -10.15
N ASP A 48 -1.24 -9.93 -9.56
CA ASP A 48 -0.31 -10.33 -8.50
C ASP A 48 -0.85 -10.06 -7.10
N ILE A 49 -1.67 -9.01 -6.92
CA ILE A 49 -2.09 -8.57 -5.58
C ILE A 49 -3.52 -9.02 -5.25
N TYR A 50 -4.50 -8.64 -6.06
CA TYR A 50 -5.91 -8.93 -5.76
C TYR A 50 -6.21 -10.43 -5.57
N PRO A 51 -5.65 -11.36 -6.36
CA PRO A 51 -5.88 -12.78 -6.13
C PRO A 51 -5.37 -13.26 -4.76
N GLU A 52 -4.22 -12.76 -4.31
CA GLU A 52 -3.66 -13.07 -2.99
C GLU A 52 -4.52 -12.48 -1.87
N VAL A 53 -4.98 -11.23 -2.02
CA VAL A 53 -5.88 -10.61 -1.03
C VAL A 53 -7.21 -11.37 -0.93
N VAL A 54 -7.74 -11.88 -2.04
CA VAL A 54 -8.94 -12.74 -2.04
C VAL A 54 -8.70 -14.01 -1.23
N LYS A 55 -7.55 -14.67 -1.39
CA LYS A 55 -7.17 -15.86 -0.59
C LYS A 55 -7.08 -15.53 0.90
N LEU A 56 -6.51 -14.38 1.26
CA LEU A 56 -6.31 -13.95 2.66
C LEU A 56 -7.60 -13.54 3.36
N MET A 57 -8.53 -12.89 2.65
CA MET A 57 -9.76 -12.36 3.25
C MET A 57 -10.95 -13.33 3.18
N GLY A 58 -10.95 -14.25 2.22
CA GLY A 58 -12.15 -14.91 1.76
C GLY A 58 -13.10 -13.96 1.01
N GLY A 59 -13.92 -14.51 0.13
CA GLY A 59 -14.91 -13.75 -0.67
C GLY A 59 -14.58 -13.63 -2.15
N GLY A 60 -15.32 -12.76 -2.85
CA GLY A 60 -15.20 -12.62 -4.31
C GLY A 60 -14.22 -11.52 -4.75
N PRO A 61 -13.54 -11.67 -5.91
CA PRO A 61 -12.61 -10.67 -6.45
C PRO A 61 -13.22 -9.27 -6.58
N ALA A 62 -14.47 -9.17 -7.02
CA ALA A 62 -15.18 -7.89 -7.16
C ALA A 62 -15.36 -7.14 -5.83
N SER A 63 -15.50 -7.87 -4.72
CA SER A 63 -15.62 -7.28 -3.38
C SER A 63 -14.28 -6.69 -2.93
N VAL A 64 -13.20 -7.45 -3.11
CA VAL A 64 -11.83 -7.02 -2.77
C VAL A 64 -11.43 -5.78 -3.55
N THR A 65 -11.59 -5.77 -4.87
CA THR A 65 -11.27 -4.60 -5.70
C THR A 65 -12.05 -3.37 -5.27
N ARG A 66 -13.36 -3.52 -4.99
CA ARG A 66 -14.21 -2.41 -4.55
C ARG A 66 -13.80 -1.88 -3.17
N ASN A 67 -13.47 -2.77 -2.26
CA ASN A 67 -13.04 -2.44 -0.90
C ASN A 67 -11.71 -1.69 -0.91
N ILE A 68 -10.71 -2.17 -1.65
CA ILE A 68 -9.41 -1.49 -1.80
C ILE A 68 -9.61 -0.12 -2.45
N ALA A 69 -10.38 -0.01 -3.53
CA ALA A 69 -10.65 1.27 -4.18
C ALA A 69 -11.44 2.25 -3.29
N ARG A 70 -12.28 1.74 -2.37
CA ARG A 70 -12.99 2.57 -1.39
C ARG A 70 -12.05 3.02 -0.28
N ALA A 71 -11.22 2.15 0.25
CA ALA A 71 -10.22 2.48 1.27
C ALA A 71 -9.22 3.51 0.73
N ALA A 72 -8.69 3.31 -0.49
CA ALA A 72 -7.80 4.27 -1.14
C ALA A 72 -8.44 5.66 -1.27
N ARG A 73 -9.69 5.72 -1.75
CA ARG A 73 -10.46 6.96 -1.79
C ARG A 73 -10.69 7.60 -0.42
N LYS A 74 -10.88 6.80 0.64
CA LYS A 74 -11.04 7.31 2.00
C LYS A 74 -9.73 7.86 2.55
N CYS A 75 -8.61 7.14 2.39
CA CYS A 75 -7.27 7.62 2.73
C CYS A 75 -6.94 8.94 2.02
N TRP A 76 -7.38 9.10 0.78
CA TRP A 76 -7.20 10.34 0.04
C TRP A 76 -8.11 11.48 0.49
N LYS A 77 -9.38 11.20 0.79
CA LYS A 77 -10.35 12.23 1.17
C LYS A 77 -10.25 12.66 2.63
N SER A 78 -9.77 11.81 3.53
CA SER A 78 -9.60 12.20 4.92
C SER A 78 -8.56 13.34 4.99
N GLN A 79 -8.91 14.41 5.71
CA GLN A 79 -8.09 15.61 5.94
C GLN A 79 -6.76 15.34 6.68
N GLU A 80 -6.31 14.09 6.77
CA GLU A 80 -5.01 13.73 7.31
C GLU A 80 -3.92 13.99 6.25
N ALA A 81 -3.78 15.26 5.86
CA ALA A 81 -2.66 15.76 5.06
C ALA A 81 -1.31 15.32 5.66
N GLN A 82 -1.26 15.15 6.99
CA GLN A 82 -0.10 14.62 7.70
C GLN A 82 0.28 13.19 7.32
N ILE A 83 -0.68 12.29 7.03
CA ILE A 83 -0.35 10.94 6.52
C ILE A 83 0.13 11.05 5.07
N ARG A 84 -0.47 11.91 4.26
CA ARG A 84 -0.05 12.12 2.87
C ARG A 84 1.39 12.63 2.78
N GLU A 85 1.73 13.68 3.52
CA GLU A 85 3.10 14.20 3.53
C GLU A 85 4.09 13.21 4.14
N LYS A 86 3.74 12.55 5.25
CA LYS A 86 4.65 11.60 5.91
C LYS A 86 4.88 10.32 5.13
N VAL A 87 3.90 9.82 4.39
CA VAL A 87 3.99 8.55 3.65
C VAL A 87 4.44 8.76 2.20
N ILE A 88 3.97 9.82 1.53
CA ILE A 88 4.22 10.06 0.11
C ILE A 88 5.45 10.96 -0.10
N GLY A 89 5.72 11.91 0.80
CA GLY A 89 6.92 12.75 0.78
C GLY A 89 6.87 13.97 -0.16
N GLU A 90 5.77 14.15 -0.92
CA GLU A 90 5.51 15.33 -1.76
C GLU A 90 4.01 15.65 -1.80
N PRO A 91 3.61 16.91 -2.08
CA PRO A 91 2.24 17.25 -2.38
C PRO A 91 1.81 16.54 -3.67
N CYS A 92 1.13 15.41 -3.52
CA CYS A 92 0.53 14.68 -4.63
C CYS A 92 -0.80 15.33 -4.97
N GLU A 93 -0.88 16.02 -6.10
CA GLU A 93 -2.06 16.79 -6.51
C GLU A 93 -3.24 15.89 -6.93
N ASP A 94 -2.96 14.66 -7.38
CA ASP A 94 -3.98 13.71 -7.83
C ASP A 94 -3.68 12.28 -7.37
N MET A 95 -4.72 11.55 -6.93
CA MET A 95 -4.56 10.14 -6.59
C MET A 95 -4.30 9.32 -7.85
N HIS A 96 -3.03 9.02 -8.12
CA HIS A 96 -2.59 8.13 -9.18
C HIS A 96 -2.95 6.67 -8.83
N ALA A 97 -4.22 6.28 -9.02
CA ALA A 97 -4.72 4.91 -8.86
C ALA A 97 -4.53 4.22 -7.48
N PRO A 98 -5.31 3.18 -7.15
CA PRO A 98 -5.08 2.38 -5.94
C PRO A 98 -3.68 1.74 -5.86
N ARG A 99 -3.05 1.50 -7.01
CA ARG A 99 -1.71 0.92 -7.11
C ARG A 99 -0.67 1.76 -6.38
N ASP A 100 -0.62 3.05 -6.65
CA ASP A 100 0.49 3.87 -6.16
C ASP A 100 0.34 4.12 -4.67
N LEU A 101 -0.88 4.23 -4.17
CA LEU A 101 -1.13 4.23 -2.72
C LEU A 101 -0.64 2.95 -2.04
N ILE A 102 -0.93 1.78 -2.62
CA ILE A 102 -0.46 0.49 -2.09
C ILE A 102 1.08 0.45 -2.10
N LEU A 103 1.70 0.88 -3.20
CA LEU A 103 3.16 0.97 -3.31
C LEU A 103 3.75 1.87 -2.23
N TYR A 104 3.29 3.11 -2.12
CA TYR A 104 3.84 4.07 -1.15
C TYR A 104 3.71 3.58 0.29
N LEU A 105 2.56 3.01 0.64
CA LEU A 105 2.34 2.44 1.96
C LEU A 105 3.21 1.21 2.22
N ALA A 106 3.43 0.35 1.22
CA ALA A 106 4.31 -0.82 1.36
C ALA A 106 5.77 -0.41 1.58
N VAL A 107 6.25 0.58 0.84
CA VAL A 107 7.61 1.11 0.98
C VAL A 107 7.81 1.79 2.32
N TYR A 108 6.83 2.58 2.75
CA TYR A 108 6.86 3.26 4.04
C TYR A 108 6.74 2.27 5.21
N ALA A 109 5.94 1.21 5.07
CA ALA A 109 5.87 0.13 6.06
C ALA A 109 7.23 -0.58 6.21
N HIS A 110 7.93 -0.81 5.09
CA HIS A 110 9.21 -1.50 5.07
C HIS A 110 10.38 -0.66 5.62
N PHE A 111 10.57 0.55 5.07
CA PHE A 111 11.73 1.38 5.39
C PHE A 111 11.48 2.46 6.45
N GLY A 112 10.21 2.77 6.75
CA GLY A 112 9.85 3.89 7.63
C GLY A 112 10.08 5.28 7.05
N ILE A 113 10.39 5.37 5.75
CA ILE A 113 10.64 6.63 5.02
C ILE A 113 9.77 6.72 3.76
N PRO A 114 9.46 7.94 3.25
CA PRO A 114 8.62 8.11 2.07
C PRO A 114 9.21 7.45 0.81
N TYR A 115 8.33 7.06 -0.12
CA TYR A 115 8.72 6.37 -1.37
C TYR A 115 9.84 7.06 -2.15
N TYR A 116 9.70 8.36 -2.41
CA TYR A 116 10.71 9.11 -3.17
C TYR A 116 12.04 9.24 -2.43
N GLU A 117 12.05 9.15 -1.10
CA GLU A 117 13.30 9.08 -0.35
C GLU A 117 13.92 7.68 -0.45
N ALA A 118 13.10 6.63 -0.33
CA ALA A 118 13.54 5.24 -0.43
C ALA A 118 14.16 4.95 -1.81
N ILE A 119 13.55 5.40 -2.91
CA ILE A 119 14.11 5.17 -4.26
C ILE A 119 15.45 5.85 -4.46
N ARG A 120 15.70 7.00 -3.80
CA ARG A 120 17.00 7.69 -3.84
C ARG A 120 18.05 6.98 -3.00
N LYS A 121 17.68 6.43 -1.85
CA LYS A 121 18.60 5.74 -0.93
C LYS A 121 18.90 4.31 -1.36
N PHE A 122 17.92 3.62 -1.93
CA PHE A 122 17.95 2.19 -2.24
C PHE A 122 17.49 1.91 -3.68
N PRO A 123 18.11 2.51 -4.71
CA PRO A 123 17.64 2.36 -6.09
C PRO A 123 17.61 0.91 -6.58
N GLY A 124 18.46 0.03 -6.04
CA GLY A 124 18.51 -1.39 -6.41
C GLY A 124 17.37 -2.26 -5.89
N ASP A 125 16.56 -1.77 -4.94
CA ASP A 125 15.44 -2.55 -4.37
C ASP A 125 14.12 -2.36 -5.13
N PHE A 126 14.09 -1.50 -6.16
CA PHE A 126 12.87 -1.20 -6.93
C PHE A 126 12.96 -1.61 -8.40
N GLY A 127 14.15 -2.01 -8.87
CA GLY A 127 14.49 -2.29 -10.26
C GLY A 127 14.02 -3.65 -10.74
#